data_AF-A0A9D1YZN6-F1
#
_entry.id   AF-A0A9D1YZN6-F1
#
_cell.length_a   1.000
_cell.length_b   1.000
_cell.length_c   1.000
_cell.angle_alpha   90.00
_cell.angle_beta   90.00
_cell.angle_gamma   90.00
#
_symmetry.space_group_name_H-M   'P 1'
#
loop_
_entity.id
_entity.type
_entity.pdbx_description
1 polymer ?
#
loop_
_entity_poly.entity_id
_entity_poly.type
_entity_poly.pdbx_seq_one_letter_code
_entity_poly.pdbx_strand_id
1 'polypeptide(L)'
;MAYIDCVVDTKPMAQEIDSVSNHIKGTTAAVVGMQAAVIRAEEEASNHVCENVNRGFYTLIHSQISQKIAKLRSEVDSHLMQLNQQRKQLLAIKSRMERDYNMISARYLKLFNGLNQNLQQRIFELDKPTIEFAVKDVDKITNRTRLLPGAVPVAQLESLEMSQRILASNIKYRGLSVINSMKRFLRDMYAQKRLTDRILLPEQTVTEHAVMAIPVLICESNYDKYDNRRLDIIVAQTGLSDEARARIQNTVGESVHTLPWSVGEAPSAEISSEFNRFLAASQASPRVKETATRLFMIHGYQTVKTR
;
A
#
# COMPACT_ATOMS: atom_id res chain seq x y z
N MET A 1 58.27 87.37 -107.89
CA MET A 1 57.69 86.50 -106.85
C MET A 1 56.44 87.18 -106.33
N ALA A 2 55.25 86.72 -106.71
CA ALA A 2 54.02 87.29 -106.21
C ALA A 2 53.71 86.64 -104.85
N TYR A 3 53.77 87.44 -103.77
CA TYR A 3 53.30 87.07 -102.45
C TYR A 3 51.78 87.24 -102.47
N ILE A 4 51.04 86.14 -102.37
CA ILE A 4 49.57 86.19 -102.24
C ILE A 4 49.28 86.14 -100.75
N ASP A 5 48.91 87.28 -100.20
CA ASP A 5 48.42 87.41 -98.83
C ASP A 5 47.00 86.84 -98.78
N CYS A 6 46.85 85.62 -98.25
CA CYS A 6 45.53 85.00 -98.10
C CYS A 6 44.94 85.39 -96.74
N VAL A 7 43.97 86.30 -96.76
CA VAL A 7 43.13 86.56 -95.58
C VAL A 7 42.13 85.41 -95.49
N VAL A 8 42.45 84.43 -94.64
CA VAL A 8 41.58 83.28 -94.38
C VAL A 8 40.44 83.75 -93.48
N ASP A 9 39.23 83.78 -94.01
CA ASP A 9 38.03 84.07 -93.22
C ASP A 9 37.75 82.87 -92.29
N THR A 10 38.00 83.04 -90.99
CA THR A 10 37.78 82.01 -89.96
C THR A 10 36.37 82.00 -89.40
N LYS A 11 35.50 82.93 -89.82
CA LYS A 11 34.08 83.00 -89.41
C LYS A 11 33.28 81.73 -89.68
N PRO A 12 33.38 81.06 -90.84
CA PRO A 12 32.66 79.80 -91.07
C PRO A 12 33.13 78.69 -90.11
N MET A 13 34.42 78.63 -89.78
CA MET A 13 34.93 77.65 -88.81
C MET A 13 34.48 77.94 -87.39
N ALA A 14 34.40 79.22 -86.99
CA ALA A 14 33.89 79.62 -85.68
C ALA A 14 32.40 79.26 -85.51
N GLN A 15 31.59 79.45 -86.55
CA GLN A 15 30.17 79.08 -86.53
C GLN A 15 29.95 77.57 -86.38
N GLU A 16 30.76 76.75 -87.04
CA GLU A 16 30.72 75.29 -86.88
C GLU A 16 31.18 74.84 -85.49
N ILE A 17 32.21 75.49 -84.92
CA ILE A 17 32.65 75.21 -83.55
C ILE A 17 31.56 75.58 -82.53
N ASP A 18 30.84 76.69 -82.73
CA ASP A 18 29.72 77.07 -81.87
C ASP A 18 28.54 76.10 -82.00
N SER A 19 28.26 75.61 -83.21
CA SER A 19 27.27 74.56 -83.46
C SER A 19 27.63 73.25 -82.75
N VAL A 20 28.88 72.81 -82.83
CA VAL A 20 29.39 71.62 -82.15
C VAL A 20 29.36 71.79 -80.63
N SER A 21 29.75 72.97 -80.11
CA SER A 21 29.69 73.29 -78.68
C SER A 21 28.26 73.22 -78.13
N ASN A 22 27.27 73.71 -78.89
CA ASN A 22 25.86 73.62 -78.52
C ASN A 22 25.32 72.18 -78.55
N HIS A 23 25.71 71.38 -79.54
CA HIS A 23 25.38 69.95 -79.56
C HIS A 23 25.99 69.20 -78.38
N ILE A 24 27.27 69.45 -78.06
CA ILE A 24 27.96 68.86 -76.91
C ILE A 24 27.27 69.27 -75.60
N LYS A 25 26.89 70.54 -75.45
CA LYS A 25 26.14 71.02 -74.27
C LYS A 25 24.76 70.37 -74.16
N GLY A 26 24.05 70.22 -75.28
CA GLY A 26 22.75 69.54 -75.33
C GLY A 26 22.86 68.05 -74.98
N THR A 27 23.86 67.35 -75.52
CA THR A 27 24.15 65.96 -75.17
C THR A 27 24.57 65.83 -73.71
N THR A 28 25.39 66.74 -73.19
CA THR A 28 25.81 66.73 -71.78
C THR A 28 24.60 66.95 -70.85
N ALA A 29 23.71 67.89 -71.18
CA ALA A 29 22.48 68.11 -70.43
C ALA A 29 21.54 66.89 -70.47
N ALA A 30 21.43 66.22 -71.62
CA ALA A 30 20.66 64.99 -71.75
C ALA A 30 21.26 63.83 -70.94
N VAL A 31 22.60 63.69 -70.91
CA VAL A 31 23.30 62.66 -70.12
C VAL A 31 23.17 62.94 -68.63
N VAL A 32 23.32 64.19 -68.19
CA VAL A 32 23.11 64.58 -66.78
C VAL A 32 21.65 64.37 -66.38
N GLY A 33 20.70 64.71 -67.26
CA GLY A 33 19.27 64.46 -67.05
C GLY A 33 18.93 62.98 -66.96
N MET A 34 19.52 62.14 -67.82
CA MET A 34 19.39 60.69 -67.78
C MET A 34 20.01 60.12 -66.51
N GLN A 35 21.21 60.56 -66.12
CA GLN A 35 21.86 60.12 -64.90
C GLN A 35 21.03 60.47 -63.66
N ALA A 36 20.48 61.70 -63.60
CA ALA A 36 19.57 62.11 -62.52
C ALA A 36 18.25 61.32 -62.54
N ALA A 37 17.75 60.92 -63.71
CA ALA A 37 16.58 60.07 -63.83
C ALA A 37 16.86 58.63 -63.39
N VAL A 38 18.02 58.07 -63.73
CA VAL A 38 18.46 56.74 -63.30
C VAL A 38 18.66 56.70 -61.78
N ILE A 39 19.33 57.70 -61.20
CA ILE A 39 19.50 57.79 -59.74
C ILE A 39 18.14 57.85 -59.03
N ARG A 40 17.19 58.64 -59.54
CA ARG A 40 15.83 58.68 -58.98
C ARG A 40 15.10 57.36 -59.12
N ALA A 41 15.24 56.68 -60.27
CA ALA A 41 14.65 55.37 -60.47
C ALA A 41 15.28 54.30 -59.55
N GLU A 42 16.59 54.35 -59.30
CA GLU A 42 17.27 53.48 -58.35
C GLU A 42 16.84 53.73 -56.91
N GLU A 43 16.67 54.99 -56.52
CA GLU A 43 16.17 55.37 -55.20
C GLU A 43 14.74 54.88 -54.97
N GLU A 44 13.85 55.08 -55.95
CA GLU A 44 12.46 54.60 -55.90
C GLU A 44 12.40 53.06 -55.88
N ALA A 45 13.21 52.39 -56.70
CA ALA A 45 13.32 50.95 -56.71
C ALA A 45 13.86 50.41 -55.37
N SER A 46 14.87 51.05 -54.79
CA SER A 46 15.45 50.68 -53.50
C SER A 46 14.44 50.86 -52.36
N ASN A 47 13.71 51.98 -52.34
CA ASN A 47 12.65 52.23 -51.37
C ASN A 47 11.52 51.20 -51.50
N HIS A 48 11.10 50.88 -52.72
CA HIS A 48 10.08 49.86 -52.97
C HIS A 48 10.54 48.46 -52.54
N VAL A 49 11.81 48.10 -52.76
CA VAL A 49 12.38 46.84 -52.27
C VAL A 49 12.43 46.83 -50.74
N CYS A 50 12.90 47.91 -50.11
CA CYS A 50 13.00 48.02 -48.66
C CYS A 50 11.62 47.93 -47.98
N GLU A 51 10.61 48.62 -48.51
CA GLU A 51 9.24 48.57 -48.01
C GLU A 51 8.63 47.16 -48.15
N ASN A 52 8.83 46.50 -49.29
CA ASN A 52 8.34 45.14 -49.50
C ASN A 52 9.06 44.12 -48.59
N VAL A 53 10.36 44.28 -48.36
CA VAL A 53 11.12 43.45 -47.42
C VAL A 53 10.61 43.66 -45.99
N ASN A 54 10.44 44.90 -45.56
CA ASN A 54 9.92 45.22 -44.22
C ASN A 54 8.50 44.67 -44.02
N ARG A 55 7.63 44.84 -45.02
CA ARG A 55 6.27 44.30 -44.99
C ARG A 55 6.28 42.76 -44.95
N GLY A 56 7.08 42.13 -45.81
CA GLY A 56 7.24 40.68 -45.84
C GLY A 56 7.76 40.12 -44.52
N PHE A 57 8.79 40.75 -43.95
CA PHE A 57 9.34 40.39 -42.64
C PHE A 57 8.30 40.54 -41.54
N TYR A 58 7.60 41.67 -41.48
CA TYR A 58 6.55 41.90 -40.50
C TYR A 58 5.43 40.84 -40.60
N THR A 59 4.96 40.54 -41.80
CA THR A 59 3.93 39.51 -42.03
C THR A 59 4.43 38.13 -41.61
N LEU A 60 5.68 37.77 -41.93
CA LEU A 60 6.27 36.50 -41.53
C LEU A 60 6.38 36.37 -40.00
N ILE A 61 6.90 37.39 -39.32
CA ILE A 61 7.01 37.41 -37.86
C ILE A 61 5.63 37.32 -37.21
N HIS A 62 4.66 38.10 -37.70
CA HIS A 62 3.29 38.04 -37.17
C HIS A 62 2.66 36.66 -37.36
N SER A 63 2.88 36.03 -38.52
CA SER A 63 2.43 34.67 -38.81
C SER A 63 3.08 33.64 -37.88
N GLN A 64 4.40 33.70 -37.70
CA GLN A 64 5.13 32.80 -36.80
C GLN A 64 4.70 32.96 -35.33
N ILE A 65 4.50 34.20 -34.87
CA ILE A 65 3.97 34.46 -33.52
C ILE A 65 2.57 33.88 -33.38
N SER A 66 1.70 34.10 -34.37
CA SER A 66 0.34 33.55 -34.38
C SER A 66 0.33 32.02 -34.34
N GLN A 67 1.21 31.37 -35.10
CA GLN A 67 1.38 29.91 -35.08
C GLN A 67 1.88 29.39 -33.74
N LYS A 68 2.84 30.08 -33.10
CA LYS A 68 3.31 29.73 -31.75
C LYS A 68 2.21 29.88 -30.72
N ILE A 69 1.42 30.96 -30.78
CA ILE A 69 0.28 31.16 -29.88
C ILE A 69 -0.77 30.06 -30.07
N ALA A 70 -1.10 29.71 -31.31
CA ALA A 70 -2.05 28.65 -31.61
C ALA A 70 -1.57 27.28 -31.07
N LYS A 71 -0.28 26.97 -31.23
CA LYS A 71 0.32 25.76 -30.68
C LYS A 71 0.23 25.72 -29.16
N LEU A 72 0.64 26.79 -28.47
CA LEU A 72 0.59 26.89 -27.02
C LEU A 72 -0.85 26.78 -26.49
N ARG A 73 -1.83 27.42 -27.15
CA ARG A 73 -3.24 27.30 -26.80
C ARG A 73 -3.72 25.85 -26.92
N SER A 74 -3.37 25.16 -28.00
CA SER A 74 -3.72 23.75 -28.19
C SER A 74 -3.09 22.83 -27.13
N GLU A 75 -1.85 23.09 -26.73
CA GLU A 75 -1.20 22.34 -25.64
C GLU A 75 -1.90 22.59 -24.30
N VAL A 76 -2.25 23.84 -23.99
CA VAL A 76 -3.02 24.20 -22.78
C VAL A 76 -4.38 23.52 -22.76
N ASP A 77 -5.12 23.53 -23.88
CA ASP A 77 -6.44 22.89 -23.98
C ASP A 77 -6.35 21.37 -23.78
N SER A 78 -5.31 20.73 -24.35
CA SER A 78 -5.03 19.31 -24.15
C SER A 78 -4.77 18.98 -22.68
N HIS A 79 -3.91 19.76 -22.01
CA HIS A 79 -3.63 19.57 -20.59
C HIS A 79 -4.85 19.84 -19.71
N LEU A 80 -5.67 20.84 -20.01
CA LEU A 80 -6.94 21.09 -19.32
C LEU A 80 -7.92 19.92 -19.48
N MET A 81 -7.95 19.29 -20.67
CA MET A 81 -8.78 18.11 -20.89
C MET A 81 -8.28 16.92 -20.07
N GLN A 82 -6.97 16.69 -20.03
CA GLN A 82 -6.35 15.65 -19.20
C GLN A 82 -6.63 15.87 -17.72
N LEU A 83 -6.47 17.09 -17.21
CA LEU A 83 -6.79 17.45 -15.82
C LEU A 83 -8.26 17.20 -15.48
N ASN A 84 -9.17 17.56 -16.38
CA ASN A 84 -10.59 17.28 -16.19
C ASN A 84 -10.91 15.79 -16.18
N GLN A 85 -10.25 14.99 -17.01
CA GLN A 85 -10.40 13.54 -17.01
C GLN A 85 -9.86 12.93 -15.70
N GLN A 86 -8.68 13.33 -15.25
CA GLN A 86 -8.11 12.91 -13.96
C GLN A 86 -9.01 13.30 -12.80
N ARG A 87 -9.56 14.53 -12.80
CA ARG A 87 -10.53 14.98 -11.80
C ARG A 87 -11.76 14.06 -11.75
N LYS A 88 -12.32 13.69 -12.89
CA LYS A 88 -13.46 12.76 -12.96
C LYS A 88 -13.10 11.37 -12.41
N GLN A 89 -11.91 10.87 -12.72
CA GLN A 89 -11.42 9.59 -12.20
C GLN A 89 -11.25 9.63 -10.68
N LEU A 90 -10.65 10.69 -10.13
CA LEU A 90 -10.49 10.86 -8.69
C LEU A 90 -11.83 10.92 -7.96
N LEU A 91 -12.82 11.62 -8.52
CA LEU A 91 -14.18 11.65 -7.95
C LEU A 91 -14.86 10.28 -7.97
N ALA A 92 -14.67 9.50 -9.03
CA ALA A 92 -15.19 8.14 -9.12
C ALA A 92 -14.52 7.21 -8.08
N ILE A 93 -13.20 7.35 -7.87
CA ILE A 93 -12.45 6.61 -6.84
C ILE A 93 -12.96 6.99 -5.45
N LYS A 94 -13.11 8.30 -5.17
CA LYS A 94 -13.67 8.78 -3.90
C LYS A 94 -15.04 8.17 -3.62
N SER A 95 -15.94 8.19 -4.60
CA SER A 95 -17.29 7.60 -4.45
C SER A 95 -17.25 6.08 -4.24
N ARG A 96 -16.27 5.38 -4.83
CA ARG A 96 -16.06 3.95 -4.55
C ARG A 96 -15.58 3.75 -3.11
N MET A 97 -14.57 4.50 -2.67
CA MET A 97 -14.04 4.42 -1.31
C MET A 97 -15.12 4.74 -0.25
N GLU A 98 -15.98 5.72 -0.49
CA GLU A 98 -17.09 6.04 0.41
C GLU A 98 -18.09 4.88 0.52
N ARG A 99 -18.43 4.24 -0.59
CA ARG A 99 -19.31 3.05 -0.59
C ARG A 99 -18.67 1.88 0.14
N ASP A 100 -17.38 1.62 -0.11
CA ASP A 100 -16.65 0.55 0.54
C ASP A 100 -16.54 0.80 2.05
N TYR A 101 -16.22 2.03 2.45
CA TYR A 101 -16.21 2.44 3.85
C TYR A 101 -17.56 2.21 4.53
N ASN A 102 -18.65 2.67 3.91
CA ASN A 102 -20.00 2.49 4.46
C ASN A 102 -20.39 1.01 4.56
N MET A 103 -20.05 0.20 3.55
CA MET A 103 -20.30 -1.24 3.57
C MET A 103 -19.52 -1.94 4.69
N ILE A 104 -18.23 -1.63 4.84
CA ILE A 104 -17.36 -2.21 5.87
C ILE A 104 -17.84 -1.77 7.27
N SER A 105 -18.11 -0.48 7.46
CA SER A 105 -18.64 0.07 8.71
C SER A 105 -19.95 -0.60 9.11
N ALA A 106 -20.91 -0.72 8.18
CA ALA A 106 -22.18 -1.39 8.42
C ALA A 106 -21.99 -2.88 8.78
N ARG A 107 -21.03 -3.57 8.16
CA ARG A 107 -20.69 -4.95 8.49
C ARG A 107 -20.14 -5.07 9.90
N TYR A 108 -19.22 -4.20 10.30
CA TYR A 108 -18.67 -4.19 11.66
C TYR A 108 -19.73 -3.86 12.69
N LEU A 109 -20.59 -2.86 12.44
CA LEU A 109 -21.72 -2.54 13.33
C LEU A 109 -22.63 -3.75 13.54
N LYS A 110 -22.97 -4.48 12.48
CA LYS A 110 -23.77 -5.72 12.60
C LYS A 110 -23.05 -6.79 13.40
N LEU A 111 -21.75 -6.98 13.19
CA LEU A 111 -20.94 -7.95 13.93
C LEU A 111 -20.91 -7.61 15.43
N PHE A 112 -20.60 -6.37 15.79
CA PHE A 112 -20.54 -5.94 17.18
C PHE A 112 -21.91 -6.04 17.87
N ASN A 113 -22.98 -5.62 17.19
CA ASN A 113 -24.33 -5.77 17.74
C ASN A 113 -24.70 -7.25 17.92
N GLY A 114 -24.37 -8.10 16.95
CA GLY A 114 -24.58 -9.55 17.06
C GLY A 114 -23.78 -10.17 18.21
N LEU A 115 -22.53 -9.77 18.39
CA LEU A 115 -21.70 -10.21 19.53
C LEU A 115 -22.29 -9.74 20.87
N ASN A 116 -22.74 -8.49 20.94
CA ASN A 116 -23.32 -7.92 22.15
C ASN A 116 -24.62 -8.66 22.54
N GLN A 117 -25.46 -8.98 21.55
CA GLN A 117 -26.68 -9.77 21.77
C GLN A 117 -26.38 -11.21 22.20
N ASN A 118 -25.37 -11.85 21.60
CA ASN A 118 -24.92 -13.18 22.02
C ASN A 118 -24.37 -13.16 23.46
N LEU A 119 -23.61 -12.12 23.82
CA LEU A 119 -23.10 -11.93 25.17
C LEU A 119 -24.25 -11.79 26.17
N GLN A 120 -25.24 -10.95 25.86
CA GLN A 120 -26.43 -10.76 26.68
C GLN A 120 -27.20 -12.07 26.89
N GLN A 121 -27.39 -12.87 25.83
CA GLN A 121 -28.03 -14.18 25.93
C GLN A 121 -27.23 -15.16 26.78
N ARG A 122 -25.90 -15.18 26.65
CA ARG A 122 -25.03 -16.04 27.46
C ARG A 122 -25.07 -15.65 28.94
N ILE A 123 -25.04 -14.35 29.26
CA ILE A 123 -25.19 -13.88 30.63
C ILE A 123 -26.53 -14.33 31.20
N PHE A 124 -27.61 -14.16 30.43
CA PHE A 124 -28.94 -14.63 30.85
C PHE A 124 -29.00 -16.13 31.11
N GLU A 125 -28.44 -16.97 30.23
CA GLU A 125 -28.41 -18.42 30.44
C GLU A 125 -27.51 -18.84 31.61
N LEU A 126 -26.46 -18.08 31.93
CA LEU A 126 -25.64 -18.30 33.13
C LEU A 126 -26.40 -17.95 34.42
N ASP A 127 -27.22 -16.91 34.41
CA ASP A 127 -28.00 -16.48 35.57
C ASP A 127 -29.28 -17.32 35.76
N LYS A 128 -29.77 -17.93 34.69
CA LYS A 128 -31.02 -18.70 34.67
C LYS A 128 -31.09 -19.82 35.73
N PRO A 129 -30.08 -20.69 35.94
CA PRO A 129 -30.11 -21.68 37.01
C PRO A 129 -30.21 -21.04 38.41
N THR A 130 -29.58 -19.90 38.64
CA THR A 130 -29.66 -19.17 39.91
C THR A 130 -31.07 -18.62 40.13
N ILE A 131 -31.66 -18.03 39.09
CA ILE A 131 -33.04 -17.54 39.13
C ILE A 131 -34.02 -18.71 39.34
N GLU A 132 -33.85 -19.81 38.61
CA GLU A 132 -34.70 -21.00 38.76
C GLU A 132 -34.57 -21.63 40.15
N PHE A 133 -33.38 -21.70 40.72
CA PHE A 133 -33.17 -22.19 42.09
C PHE A 133 -33.89 -21.29 43.10
N ALA A 134 -33.73 -19.96 42.98
CA ALA A 134 -34.37 -19.00 43.87
C ALA A 134 -35.91 -19.07 43.78
N VAL A 135 -36.48 -19.17 42.58
CA VAL A 135 -37.94 -19.15 42.40
C VAL A 135 -38.58 -20.53 42.60
N LYS A 136 -37.98 -21.60 42.09
CA LYS A 136 -38.62 -22.93 42.12
C LYS A 136 -38.25 -23.71 43.37
N ASP A 137 -36.98 -23.73 43.76
CA ASP A 137 -36.51 -24.63 44.81
C ASP A 137 -36.58 -23.98 46.19
N VAL A 138 -36.17 -22.72 46.33
CA VAL A 138 -36.28 -22.02 47.62
C VAL A 138 -37.75 -21.84 48.02
N ASP A 139 -38.65 -21.46 47.11
CA ASP A 139 -40.08 -21.31 47.45
C ASP A 139 -40.74 -22.67 47.75
N LYS A 140 -40.42 -23.73 47.00
CA LYS A 140 -40.94 -25.09 47.29
C LYS A 140 -40.41 -25.62 48.61
N ILE A 141 -39.11 -25.44 48.90
CA ILE A 141 -38.51 -25.85 50.16
C ILE A 141 -39.10 -25.03 51.30
N THR A 142 -39.33 -23.74 51.14
CA THR A 142 -39.95 -22.87 52.14
C THR A 142 -41.37 -23.33 52.45
N ASN A 143 -42.18 -23.62 51.42
CA ASN A 143 -43.53 -24.13 51.60
C ASN A 143 -43.56 -25.52 52.25
N ARG A 144 -42.67 -26.45 51.84
CA ARG A 144 -42.57 -27.79 52.44
C ARG A 144 -42.02 -27.75 53.87
N THR A 145 -41.07 -26.85 54.14
CA THR A 145 -40.48 -26.65 55.47
C THR A 145 -41.46 -25.97 56.42
N ARG A 146 -42.41 -25.16 55.93
CA ARG A 146 -43.55 -24.69 56.75
C ARG A 146 -44.54 -25.80 57.09
N LEU A 147 -44.72 -26.79 56.22
CA LEU A 147 -45.70 -27.88 56.39
C LEU A 147 -45.18 -29.06 57.23
N LEU A 148 -43.86 -29.31 57.24
CA LEU A 148 -43.25 -30.45 57.95
C LEU A 148 -43.29 -30.40 59.49
N PRO A 149 -43.16 -29.24 60.17
CA PRO A 149 -43.27 -29.16 61.62
C PRO A 149 -44.70 -29.31 62.12
N GLY A 150 -45.71 -29.08 61.26
CA GLY A 150 -47.13 -29.09 61.62
C GLY A 150 -47.80 -30.47 61.57
N ALA A 151 -47.11 -31.52 61.14
CA ALA A 151 -47.71 -32.83 60.87
C ALA A 151 -47.13 -33.98 61.74
N VAL A 152 -46.69 -33.68 62.97
CA VAL A 152 -46.42 -34.73 63.97
C VAL A 152 -47.71 -34.94 64.77
N PRO A 153 -48.32 -36.14 64.77
CA PRO A 153 -49.54 -36.39 65.52
C PRO A 153 -49.27 -36.21 67.02
N VAL A 154 -50.00 -35.29 67.67
CA VAL A 154 -49.92 -34.95 69.10
C VAL A 154 -50.65 -36.01 69.95
N ALA A 155 -50.45 -37.29 69.63
CA ALA A 155 -50.98 -38.40 70.42
C ALA A 155 -49.82 -39.33 70.78
N GLN A 156 -49.50 -39.40 72.08
CA GLN A 156 -48.50 -40.23 72.76
C GLN A 156 -47.09 -39.63 72.88
N LEU A 157 -46.62 -39.50 74.13
CA LEU A 157 -45.29 -38.99 74.53
C LEU A 157 -44.12 -39.77 73.90
N GLU A 158 -44.32 -41.05 73.59
CA GLU A 158 -43.34 -41.89 72.86
C GLU A 158 -43.09 -41.40 71.41
N SER A 159 -44.08 -40.74 70.80
CA SER A 159 -43.97 -40.15 69.46
C SER A 159 -43.06 -38.91 69.44
N LEU A 160 -42.96 -38.17 70.56
CA LEU A 160 -42.17 -36.94 70.62
C LEU A 160 -40.67 -37.23 70.56
N GLU A 161 -40.17 -38.19 71.34
CA GLU A 161 -38.75 -38.54 71.33
C GLU A 161 -38.34 -39.13 69.97
N MET A 162 -39.16 -40.02 69.41
CA MET A 162 -38.94 -40.59 68.09
C MET A 162 -38.97 -39.51 66.99
N SER A 163 -39.90 -38.56 67.08
CA SER A 163 -40.00 -37.42 66.15
C SER A 163 -38.78 -36.48 66.28
N GLN A 164 -38.33 -36.18 67.50
CA GLN A 164 -37.11 -35.42 67.73
C GLN A 164 -35.88 -36.14 67.16
N ARG A 165 -35.77 -37.46 67.30
CA ARG A 165 -34.71 -38.26 66.69
C ARG A 165 -34.78 -38.25 65.16
N ILE A 166 -35.98 -38.34 64.57
CA ILE A 166 -36.19 -38.24 63.12
C ILE A 166 -35.82 -36.85 62.60
N LEU A 167 -36.24 -35.78 63.27
CA LEU A 167 -35.89 -34.41 62.93
C LEU A 167 -34.38 -34.17 63.03
N ALA A 168 -33.75 -34.59 64.14
CA ALA A 168 -32.31 -34.49 64.31
C ALA A 168 -31.55 -35.31 63.24
N SER A 169 -32.06 -36.49 62.89
CA SER A 169 -31.50 -37.33 61.81
C SER A 169 -31.63 -36.65 60.44
N ASN A 170 -32.79 -36.06 60.14
CA ASN A 170 -33.01 -35.34 58.88
C ASN A 170 -32.12 -34.10 58.78
N ILE A 171 -31.97 -33.35 59.88
CA ILE A 171 -31.06 -32.20 59.97
C ILE A 171 -29.61 -32.66 59.77
N LYS A 172 -29.17 -33.75 60.42
CA LYS A 172 -27.83 -34.32 60.23
C LYS A 172 -27.59 -34.77 58.79
N TYR A 173 -28.57 -35.46 58.18
CA TYR A 173 -28.50 -35.91 56.80
C TYR A 173 -28.40 -34.73 55.82
N ARG A 174 -29.24 -33.70 55.99
CA ARG A 174 -29.18 -32.46 55.19
C ARG A 174 -27.87 -31.70 55.40
N GLY A 175 -27.40 -31.59 56.63
CA GLY A 175 -26.11 -30.97 56.95
C GLY A 175 -24.94 -31.69 56.28
N LEU A 176 -24.92 -33.02 56.32
CA LEU A 176 -23.92 -33.84 55.63
C LEU A 176 -23.99 -33.67 54.10
N SER A 177 -25.20 -33.59 53.55
CA SER A 177 -25.40 -33.31 52.12
C SER A 177 -24.81 -31.96 51.71
N VAL A 178 -25.03 -30.90 52.50
CA VAL A 178 -24.46 -29.57 52.26
C VAL A 178 -22.93 -29.59 52.34
N ILE A 179 -22.35 -30.24 53.35
CA ILE A 179 -20.90 -30.40 53.49
C ILE A 179 -20.31 -31.12 52.25
N ASN A 180 -20.97 -32.17 51.78
CA ASN A 180 -20.54 -32.90 50.58
C ASN A 180 -20.63 -32.03 49.31
N SER A 181 -21.67 -31.22 49.17
CA SER A 181 -21.81 -30.26 48.07
C SER A 181 -20.72 -29.19 48.10
N MET A 182 -20.41 -28.62 49.28
CA MET A 182 -19.29 -27.68 49.45
C MET A 182 -17.94 -28.32 49.09
N LYS A 183 -17.71 -29.58 49.51
CA LYS A 183 -16.50 -30.32 49.16
C LYS A 183 -16.34 -30.49 47.64
N ARG A 184 -17.43 -30.80 46.93
CA ARG A 184 -17.42 -30.91 45.46
C ARG A 184 -17.13 -29.58 44.81
N PHE A 185 -17.81 -28.51 45.23
CA PHE A 185 -17.59 -27.17 44.72
C PHE A 185 -16.14 -26.71 44.87
N LEU A 186 -15.53 -26.88 46.06
CA LEU A 186 -14.12 -26.53 46.26
C LEU A 186 -13.20 -27.32 45.34
N ARG A 187 -13.45 -28.63 45.15
CA ARG A 187 -12.66 -29.45 44.23
C ARG A 187 -12.75 -28.95 42.79
N ASP A 188 -13.94 -28.59 42.32
CA ASP A 188 -14.17 -28.10 40.97
C ASP A 188 -13.51 -26.73 40.77
N MET A 189 -13.60 -25.84 41.77
CA MET A 189 -12.95 -24.53 41.76
C MET A 189 -11.41 -24.64 41.67
N TYR A 190 -10.79 -25.54 42.44
CA TYR A 190 -9.35 -25.79 42.35
C TYR A 190 -8.94 -26.38 41.00
N ALA A 191 -9.75 -27.29 40.44
CA ALA A 191 -9.50 -27.85 39.12
C ALA A 191 -9.57 -26.76 38.04
N GLN A 192 -10.56 -25.88 38.11
CA GLN A 192 -10.71 -24.75 37.20
C GLN A 192 -9.55 -23.76 37.32
N LYS A 193 -9.14 -23.39 38.54
CA LYS A 193 -7.97 -22.52 38.77
C LYS A 193 -6.71 -23.09 38.12
N ARG A 194 -6.46 -24.40 38.29
CA ARG A 194 -5.29 -25.06 37.68
C ARG A 194 -5.34 -25.07 36.14
N LEU A 195 -6.54 -25.16 35.55
CA LEU A 195 -6.71 -25.04 34.10
C LEU A 195 -6.46 -23.61 33.64
N THR A 196 -6.99 -22.62 34.36
CA THR A 196 -6.75 -21.20 34.10
C THR A 196 -5.27 -20.85 34.17
N ASP A 197 -4.54 -21.33 35.18
CA ASP A 197 -3.10 -21.12 35.34
C ASP A 197 -2.27 -21.80 34.23
N ARG A 198 -2.80 -22.83 33.56
CA ARG A 198 -2.16 -23.46 32.39
C ARG A 198 -2.43 -22.74 31.09
N ILE A 199 -3.59 -22.10 30.96
CA ILE A 199 -4.03 -21.41 29.74
C ILE A 199 -3.47 -19.99 29.70
N LEU A 200 -3.46 -19.31 30.84
CA LEU A 200 -2.74 -18.07 30.99
C LEU A 200 -1.25 -18.43 31.01
N LEU A 201 -0.57 -18.19 29.89
CA LEU A 201 0.88 -18.13 29.89
C LEU A 201 1.27 -17.19 31.04
N PRO A 202 2.10 -17.61 32.01
CA PRO A 202 2.55 -16.69 33.03
C PRO A 202 3.13 -15.51 32.27
N GLU A 203 2.59 -14.30 32.51
CA GLU A 203 3.22 -13.07 32.10
C GLU A 203 4.64 -13.16 32.64
N GLN A 204 5.57 -13.55 31.77
CA GLN A 204 6.98 -13.39 32.05
C GLN A 204 7.10 -11.88 32.14
N THR A 205 7.11 -11.38 33.37
CA THR A 205 7.52 -10.03 33.73
C THR A 205 8.68 -9.71 32.82
N VAL A 206 8.44 -8.78 31.88
CA VAL A 206 9.38 -8.37 30.85
C VAL A 206 10.72 -8.18 31.52
N THR A 207 11.59 -9.17 31.38
CA THR A 207 12.94 -9.10 31.91
C THR A 207 13.61 -8.09 30.99
N GLU A 208 14.09 -6.97 31.53
CA GLU A 208 14.58 -5.79 30.80
C GLU A 208 15.73 -6.09 29.80
N HIS A 209 16.16 -7.35 29.71
CA HIS A 209 17.14 -7.86 28.76
C HIS A 209 16.64 -9.14 28.06
N ALA A 210 15.49 -9.07 27.39
CA ALA A 210 15.10 -10.13 26.45
C ALA A 210 15.99 -10.04 25.20
N VAL A 211 16.96 -10.95 25.06
CA VAL A 211 17.76 -11.10 23.84
C VAL A 211 16.81 -11.56 22.73
N MET A 212 16.40 -10.63 21.86
CA MET A 212 15.55 -10.92 20.71
C MET A 212 16.42 -11.42 19.56
N ALA A 213 16.21 -12.66 19.14
CA ALA A 213 16.84 -13.23 17.95
C ALA A 213 15.90 -13.09 16.75
N ILE A 214 16.45 -12.72 15.59
CA ILE A 214 15.72 -12.66 14.33
C ILE A 214 16.02 -13.94 13.55
N PRO A 215 15.01 -14.73 13.13
CA PRO A 215 15.23 -15.90 12.31
C PRO A 215 15.67 -15.48 10.90
N VAL A 216 16.72 -16.11 10.40
CA VAL A 216 17.23 -15.93 9.03
C VAL A 216 17.28 -17.30 8.37
N LEU A 217 16.75 -17.38 7.14
CA LEU A 217 16.80 -18.59 6.32
C LEU A 217 17.95 -18.45 5.31
N ILE A 218 18.80 -19.47 5.24
CA ILE A 218 19.91 -19.56 4.29
C ILE A 218 19.64 -20.76 3.40
N CYS A 219 19.58 -20.53 2.09
CA CYS A 219 19.36 -21.57 1.09
C CYS A 219 20.60 -21.67 0.20
N GLU A 220 21.22 -22.85 0.17
CA GLU A 220 22.29 -23.17 -0.79
C GLU A 220 21.73 -24.05 -1.90
N SER A 221 21.92 -23.63 -3.15
CA SER A 221 21.46 -24.35 -4.33
C SER A 221 22.60 -24.50 -5.33
N ASN A 222 22.72 -25.66 -5.96
CA ASN A 222 23.69 -25.87 -7.02
C ASN A 222 23.07 -25.43 -8.36
N TYR A 223 23.65 -24.43 -9.01
CA TYR A 223 23.06 -23.80 -10.19
C TYR A 223 23.54 -24.44 -11.51
N ASP A 224 24.66 -25.17 -11.51
CA ASP A 224 25.26 -25.69 -12.75
C ASP A 224 25.94 -27.06 -12.56
N LYS A 225 26.14 -27.79 -13.66
CA LYS A 225 26.88 -29.07 -13.72
C LYS A 225 28.35 -28.95 -13.26
N TYR A 226 28.85 -27.71 -13.15
CA TYR A 226 30.20 -27.38 -12.70
C TYR A 226 30.31 -27.07 -11.19
N ASP A 227 29.29 -27.40 -10.40
CA ASP A 227 29.26 -27.24 -8.92
C ASP A 227 29.34 -25.79 -8.42
N ASN A 228 28.87 -24.84 -9.22
CA ASN A 228 28.75 -23.44 -8.80
C ASN A 228 27.57 -23.27 -7.83
N ARG A 229 27.88 -23.00 -6.57
CA ARG A 229 26.91 -22.88 -5.48
C ARG A 229 26.36 -21.46 -5.39
N ARG A 230 25.03 -21.35 -5.38
CA ARG A 230 24.29 -20.10 -5.16
C ARG A 230 23.70 -20.10 -3.75
N LEU A 231 24.09 -19.11 -2.96
CA LEU A 231 23.55 -18.84 -1.63
C LEU A 231 22.47 -17.75 -1.72
N ASP A 232 21.32 -18.00 -1.12
CA ASP A 232 20.21 -17.05 -1.00
C ASP A 232 19.84 -16.85 0.47
N ILE A 233 19.72 -15.60 0.91
CA ILE A 233 19.50 -15.23 2.32
C ILE A 233 18.15 -14.54 2.45
N ILE A 234 17.20 -15.24 3.06
CA ILE A 234 15.81 -14.80 3.22
C ILE A 234 15.60 -14.35 4.67
N VAL A 235 15.25 -13.08 4.82
CA VAL A 235 14.95 -12.42 6.10
C VAL A 235 13.45 -12.12 6.18
N ALA A 236 12.89 -12.10 7.39
CA ALA A 236 11.48 -11.77 7.62
C ALA A 236 11.08 -10.43 6.97
N GLN A 237 9.97 -10.44 6.22
CA GLN A 237 9.48 -9.26 5.50
C GLN A 237 8.66 -8.33 6.41
N THR A 238 8.08 -8.86 7.48
CA THR A 238 7.20 -8.13 8.40
C THR A 238 7.96 -7.64 9.62
N GLY A 239 7.88 -6.34 9.92
CA GLY A 239 8.41 -5.75 11.16
C GLY A 239 9.87 -5.25 11.11
N LEU A 240 10.55 -5.36 9.97
CA LEU A 240 11.92 -4.86 9.77
C LEU A 240 11.96 -3.80 8.65
N SER A 241 12.74 -2.73 8.86
CA SER A 241 13.00 -1.73 7.81
C SER A 241 13.92 -2.29 6.72
N ASP A 242 13.86 -1.70 5.52
CA ASP A 242 14.68 -2.14 4.39
C ASP A 242 16.18 -2.01 4.67
N GLU A 243 16.60 -0.98 5.42
CA GLU A 243 17.98 -0.82 5.87
C GLU A 243 18.43 -1.90 6.86
N ALA A 244 17.57 -2.26 7.82
CA ALA A 244 17.87 -3.33 8.77
C ALA A 244 18.00 -4.68 8.05
N ARG A 245 17.15 -4.91 7.04
CA ARG A 245 17.21 -6.11 6.19
C ARG A 245 18.53 -6.20 5.43
N ALA A 246 18.94 -5.11 4.79
CA ALA A 246 20.21 -5.06 4.06
C ALA A 246 21.42 -5.29 4.99
N ARG A 247 21.40 -4.70 6.21
CA ARG A 247 22.44 -4.94 7.22
C ARG A 247 22.53 -6.40 7.64
N ILE A 248 21.39 -7.05 7.89
CA ILE A 248 21.34 -8.48 8.25
C ILE A 248 21.85 -9.34 7.09
N GLN A 249 21.41 -9.08 5.85
CA GLN A 249 21.84 -9.84 4.68
C GLN A 249 23.36 -9.74 4.45
N ASN A 250 23.95 -8.55 4.61
CA ASN A 250 25.39 -8.36 4.46
C ASN A 250 26.18 -9.07 5.59
N THR A 251 25.76 -8.90 6.84
CA THR A 251 26.44 -9.51 8.00
C THR A 251 26.38 -11.04 7.97
N VAL A 252 25.22 -11.59 7.62
CA VAL A 252 25.06 -13.04 7.46
C VAL A 252 25.85 -13.52 6.25
N GLY A 253 25.83 -12.81 5.12
CA GLY A 253 26.60 -13.14 3.93
C GLY A 253 28.09 -13.31 4.19
N GLU A 254 28.70 -12.43 4.98
CA GLU A 254 30.10 -12.54 5.40
C GLU A 254 30.36 -13.76 6.30
N SER A 255 29.38 -14.11 7.16
CA SER A 255 29.50 -15.17 8.16
C SER A 255 29.11 -16.56 7.61
N VAL A 256 28.38 -16.66 6.50
CA VAL A 256 27.88 -17.93 5.94
C VAL A 256 29.02 -18.90 5.59
N HIS A 257 30.17 -18.39 5.14
CA HIS A 257 31.34 -19.22 4.84
C HIS A 257 31.90 -19.96 6.06
N THR A 258 31.58 -19.50 7.27
CA THR A 258 32.03 -20.10 8.54
C THR A 258 31.04 -21.13 9.11
N LEU A 259 29.87 -21.32 8.47
CA LEU A 259 28.83 -22.25 8.88
C LEU A 259 28.84 -23.50 7.98
N PRO A 260 29.64 -24.53 8.29
CA PRO A 260 29.63 -25.76 7.50
C PRO A 260 28.30 -26.52 7.68
N TRP A 261 27.72 -26.96 6.57
CA TRP A 261 26.57 -27.86 6.61
C TRP A 261 26.94 -29.17 7.29
N SER A 262 26.25 -29.49 8.39
CA SER A 262 26.35 -30.82 9.00
C SER A 262 25.38 -31.76 8.30
N VAL A 263 25.91 -32.78 7.62
CA VAL A 263 25.10 -33.81 6.97
C VAL A 263 24.44 -34.67 8.05
N GLY A 264 23.12 -34.55 8.24
CA GLY A 264 22.35 -35.58 8.95
C GLY A 264 21.35 -35.17 10.02
N GLU A 265 21.00 -33.89 10.19
CA GLU A 265 19.87 -33.54 11.07
C GLU A 265 18.54 -33.81 10.35
N ALA A 266 17.72 -34.71 10.92
CA ALA A 266 16.36 -34.91 10.46
C ALA A 266 15.54 -33.63 10.72
N PRO A 267 14.62 -33.24 9.81
CA PRO A 267 13.79 -32.06 10.01
C PRO A 267 13.00 -32.21 11.32
N SER A 268 12.89 -31.11 12.08
CA SER A 268 12.08 -31.13 13.30
C SER A 268 10.64 -31.54 12.97
N ALA A 269 9.99 -32.24 13.91
CA ALA A 269 8.61 -32.72 13.72
C ALA A 269 7.63 -31.57 13.43
N GLU A 270 7.91 -30.38 13.98
CA GLU A 270 7.13 -29.16 13.76
C GLU A 270 7.23 -28.65 12.31
N ILE A 271 8.45 -28.54 11.75
CA ILE A 271 8.66 -28.09 10.36
C ILE A 271 7.98 -29.07 9.39
N SER A 272 8.10 -30.37 9.65
CA SER A 272 7.46 -31.41 8.85
C SER A 272 5.93 -31.31 8.91
N SER A 273 5.36 -31.02 10.08
CA SER A 273 3.90 -30.86 10.25
C SER A 273 3.36 -29.62 9.52
N GLU A 274 4.06 -28.49 9.60
CA GLU A 274 3.67 -27.25 8.93
C GLU A 274 3.80 -27.36 7.42
N PHE A 275 4.89 -27.96 6.91
CA PHE A 275 5.06 -28.22 5.48
C PHE A 275 3.92 -29.09 4.92
N ASN A 276 3.55 -30.16 5.64
CA ASN A 276 2.43 -31.01 5.26
C ASN A 276 1.09 -30.24 5.29
N ARG A 277 0.90 -29.33 6.26
CA ARG A 277 -0.28 -28.45 6.30
C ARG A 277 -0.35 -27.54 5.06
N PHE A 278 0.77 -26.95 4.65
CA PHE A 278 0.83 -26.10 3.45
C PHE A 278 0.63 -26.90 2.15
N LEU A 279 1.20 -28.10 2.04
CA LEU A 279 0.95 -29.00 0.91
C LEU A 279 -0.52 -29.44 0.83
N ALA A 280 -1.16 -29.68 1.97
CA ALA A 280 -2.59 -30.01 2.02
C ALA A 280 -3.46 -28.83 1.54
N ALA A 281 -3.13 -27.61 1.96
CA ALA A 281 -3.84 -26.39 1.57
C ALA A 281 -3.61 -25.96 0.11
N SER A 282 -2.53 -26.41 -0.54
CA SER A 282 -2.22 -26.06 -1.92
C SER A 282 -3.17 -26.73 -2.93
N GLN A 283 -3.58 -25.99 -3.97
CA GLN A 283 -4.40 -26.52 -5.08
C GLN A 283 -3.59 -27.28 -6.16
N ALA A 284 -2.31 -27.58 -5.90
CA ALA A 284 -1.47 -28.31 -6.83
C ALA A 284 -1.94 -29.75 -7.09
N SER A 285 -1.58 -30.31 -8.25
CA SER A 285 -1.93 -31.69 -8.61
C SER A 285 -1.31 -32.72 -7.65
N PRO A 286 -1.93 -33.90 -7.48
CA PRO A 286 -1.44 -34.92 -6.55
C PRO A 286 -0.01 -35.38 -6.85
N ARG A 287 0.37 -35.43 -8.14
CA ARG A 287 1.73 -35.75 -8.60
C ARG A 287 2.76 -34.71 -8.14
N VAL A 288 2.40 -33.43 -8.14
CA VAL A 288 3.28 -32.35 -7.66
C VAL A 288 3.45 -32.42 -6.15
N LYS A 289 2.38 -32.74 -5.42
CA LYS A 289 2.44 -32.93 -3.96
C LYS A 289 3.37 -34.08 -3.57
N GLU A 290 3.25 -35.23 -4.25
CA GLU A 290 4.13 -36.39 -4.00
C GLU A 290 5.60 -36.08 -4.34
N THR A 291 5.84 -35.36 -5.43
CA THR A 291 7.19 -34.92 -5.82
C THR A 291 7.76 -33.94 -4.79
N ALA A 292 6.95 -33.02 -4.28
CA ALA A 292 7.36 -32.07 -3.25
C ALA A 292 7.70 -32.76 -1.91
N THR A 293 6.91 -33.75 -1.49
CA THR A 293 7.23 -34.57 -0.31
C THR A 293 8.53 -35.35 -0.51
N ARG A 294 8.75 -35.90 -1.71
CA ARG A 294 9.98 -36.62 -2.03
C ARG A 294 11.21 -35.71 -1.95
N LEU A 295 11.12 -34.50 -2.50
CA LEU A 295 12.19 -33.51 -2.43
C LEU A 295 12.46 -33.07 -0.98
N PHE A 296 11.41 -32.82 -0.20
CA PHE A 296 11.53 -32.45 1.22
C PHE A 296 12.29 -33.51 2.03
N MET A 297 12.09 -34.80 1.75
CA MET A 297 12.80 -35.87 2.47
C MET A 297 14.26 -36.07 2.02
N ILE A 298 14.61 -35.63 0.82
CA ILE A 298 15.97 -35.80 0.24
C ILE A 298 16.90 -34.64 0.66
N HIS A 299 16.35 -33.45 0.90
CA HIS A 299 17.15 -32.28 1.28
C HIS A 299 17.49 -32.28 2.79
N GLY A 300 18.72 -31.88 3.11
CA GLY A 300 19.17 -31.71 4.48
C GLY A 300 18.67 -30.40 5.09
N TYR A 301 18.26 -30.43 6.35
CA TYR A 301 17.90 -29.26 7.14
C TYR A 301 18.84 -29.17 8.33
N GLN A 302 19.26 -27.96 8.68
CA GLN A 302 20.09 -27.71 9.85
C GLN A 302 19.54 -26.49 10.58
N THR A 303 19.33 -26.62 11.90
CA THR A 303 18.93 -25.48 12.73
C THR A 303 20.13 -25.01 13.54
N VAL A 304 20.80 -23.96 13.09
CA VAL A 304 21.90 -23.35 13.85
C VAL A 304 21.31 -22.44 14.92
N LYS A 305 21.43 -22.85 16.19
CA LYS A 305 21.10 -22.00 17.33
C LYS A 305 22.34 -21.23 17.76
N THR A 306 22.51 -20.02 17.25
CA THR A 306 23.52 -19.10 17.78
C THR A 306 23.04 -18.61 19.14
N ARG A 307 23.79 -18.91 20.20
CA ARG A 307 23.54 -18.41 21.56
C ARG A 307 24.04 -16.98 21.70
#